data_AF-A0A3B0B1C5-F1
#
_entry.id   AF-A0A3B0B1C5-F1
#
_cell.length_a   1.000
_cell.length_b   1.000
_cell.length_c   1.000
_cell.angle_alpha   90.00
_cell.angle_beta   90.00
_cell.angle_gamma   90.00
#
_symmetry.space_group_name_H-M   'P 1'
#
loop_
_entity.id
_entity.type
_entity.pdbx_description
1 polymer ?
#
loop_
_entity_poly.entity_id
_entity_poly.type
_entity_poly.pdbx_seq_one_letter_code
_entity_poly.pdbx_strand_id
1 'polypeptide(L)'
;MVRRPAPPSASPAPAASSTQAPRRRRGTPRVDVRDWASGIRLSAFSVIMLSLVVLGAWVLVPTLGTFIDQRQKIAALEQSVQVSEDEIDALITERERWSDPAYITTQARERLYYVKPGEVVYLIDNDLDPAALPREQEPVSDTLEEKPADWMPQLLRTLVSTGLSETATVGR
;
A
#
# COMPACT_ATOMS: atom_id res chain seq x y z
N MET A 1 103.41 -51.66 -29.98
CA MET A 1 102.26 -52.48 -30.42
C MET A 1 101.00 -51.86 -29.82
N VAL A 2 100.35 -50.88 -30.48
CA VAL A 2 99.28 -51.05 -31.49
C VAL A 2 98.26 -52.11 -31.09
N ARG A 3 97.08 -51.68 -30.61
CA ARG A 3 95.73 -52.05 -31.12
C ARG A 3 94.60 -51.41 -30.28
N ARG A 4 93.83 -50.53 -30.93
CA ARG A 4 92.35 -50.39 -30.83
C ARG A 4 91.79 -50.86 -32.20
N PRO A 5 90.47 -51.04 -32.48
CA PRO A 5 89.21 -50.71 -31.77
C PRO A 5 88.25 -51.95 -31.68
N ALA A 6 86.98 -51.95 -31.23
CA ALA A 6 85.75 -51.27 -31.71
C ALA A 6 84.52 -51.67 -30.81
N PRO A 7 83.23 -51.31 -31.09
CA PRO A 7 82.29 -50.69 -30.13
C PRO A 7 80.99 -51.52 -29.87
N PRO A 8 79.94 -50.93 -29.24
CA PRO A 8 78.64 -50.96 -29.93
C PRO A 8 77.77 -49.69 -29.84
N SER A 9 77.23 -49.35 -31.02
CA SER A 9 75.84 -49.07 -31.43
C SER A 9 74.88 -48.15 -30.64
N ALA A 10 74.26 -47.26 -31.41
CA ALA A 10 73.29 -46.22 -31.05
C ALA A 10 71.82 -46.62 -31.27
N SER A 11 70.89 -45.88 -30.64
CA SER A 11 69.59 -45.34 -31.14
C SER A 11 68.51 -45.29 -30.05
N PRO A 12 67.42 -44.49 -30.16
CA PRO A 12 67.19 -43.22 -30.87
C PRO A 12 66.48 -42.12 -30.00
N ALA A 13 66.36 -40.90 -30.53
CA ALA A 13 65.51 -39.79 -30.04
C ALA A 13 64.01 -40.02 -30.42
N PRO A 14 62.97 -39.30 -29.90
CA PRO A 14 62.77 -37.87 -30.24
C PRO A 14 61.96 -36.96 -29.25
N ALA A 15 62.05 -35.65 -29.55
CA ALA A 15 60.99 -34.61 -29.59
C ALA A 15 60.24 -34.09 -28.34
N ALA A 16 60.38 -32.77 -28.17
CA ALA A 16 59.35 -31.75 -27.98
C ALA A 16 58.52 -31.76 -26.67
N SER A 17 59.00 -31.00 -25.68
CA SER A 17 58.19 -30.48 -24.57
C SER A 17 57.50 -29.17 -24.96
N SER A 18 56.29 -29.28 -25.51
CA SER A 18 55.33 -28.16 -25.57
C SER A 18 54.65 -28.01 -24.21
N THR A 19 54.98 -26.98 -23.44
CA THR A 19 54.27 -26.65 -22.20
C THR A 19 52.90 -26.05 -22.53
N GLN A 20 51.87 -26.89 -22.56
CA GLN A 20 50.48 -26.48 -22.69
C GLN A 20 49.94 -26.08 -21.31
N ALA A 21 49.66 -24.79 -21.12
CA ALA A 21 49.07 -24.26 -19.89
C ALA A 21 47.62 -24.74 -19.74
N PRO A 22 47.18 -25.25 -18.57
CA PRO A 22 45.82 -25.72 -18.41
C PRO A 22 44.85 -24.53 -18.25
N ARG A 23 43.97 -24.35 -19.24
CA ARG A 23 42.77 -23.50 -19.12
C ARG A 23 41.85 -24.11 -18.06
N ARG A 24 41.80 -23.49 -16.88
CA ARG A 24 40.82 -23.81 -15.83
C ARG A 24 39.41 -23.48 -16.32
N ARG A 25 38.63 -24.50 -16.64
CA ARG A 25 37.18 -24.39 -16.84
C ARG A 25 36.54 -24.06 -15.49
N ARG A 26 35.87 -22.90 -15.43
CA ARG A 26 35.13 -22.45 -14.26
C ARG A 26 33.77 -23.16 -14.25
N GLY A 27 33.72 -24.34 -13.65
CA GLY A 27 32.46 -25.00 -13.35
C GLY A 27 31.82 -24.35 -12.12
N THR A 28 30.54 -23.99 -12.19
CA THR A 28 29.73 -23.73 -10.99
C THR A 28 29.73 -24.99 -10.12
N PRO A 29 30.00 -24.88 -8.80
CA PRO A 29 29.95 -26.04 -7.93
C PRO A 29 28.50 -26.45 -7.79
N ARG A 30 28.09 -27.47 -8.56
CA ARG A 30 26.87 -28.20 -8.24
C ARG A 30 27.22 -29.05 -7.04
N VAL A 31 26.61 -28.73 -5.90
CA VAL A 31 26.72 -29.55 -4.69
C VAL A 31 26.05 -30.88 -5.03
N ASP A 32 26.86 -31.91 -5.27
CA ASP A 32 26.37 -33.23 -5.60
C ASP A 32 25.85 -33.89 -4.33
N VAL A 33 24.54 -33.82 -4.14
CA VAL A 33 23.84 -34.32 -2.95
C VAL A 33 24.09 -35.82 -2.78
N ARG A 34 24.37 -36.54 -3.87
CA ARG A 34 24.66 -37.98 -3.88
C ARG A 34 26.05 -38.28 -3.33
N ASP A 35 27.06 -37.47 -3.64
CA ASP A 35 28.40 -37.65 -3.07
C ASP A 35 28.43 -37.31 -1.58
N TRP A 36 27.74 -36.24 -1.17
CA TRP A 36 27.57 -35.92 0.25
C TRP A 36 26.80 -37.01 1.01
N ALA A 37 25.76 -37.58 0.40
CA ALA A 37 24.99 -38.67 1.00
C ALA A 37 25.77 -39.99 1.04
N SER A 38 26.66 -40.25 0.08
CA SER A 38 27.47 -41.49 0.00
C SER A 38 28.55 -41.59 1.08
N GLY A 39 28.96 -40.47 1.67
CA GLY A 39 29.89 -40.42 2.81
C GLY A 39 29.23 -40.69 4.17
N ILE A 40 27.89 -40.78 4.22
CA ILE A 40 27.13 -41.08 5.43
C ILE A 40 27.25 -42.58 5.68
N ARG A 41 28.27 -42.96 6.46
CA ARG A 41 28.30 -44.30 7.06
C ARG A 41 27.04 -44.42 7.91
N LEU A 42 26.10 -45.26 7.48
CA LEU A 42 24.85 -45.59 8.18
C LEU A 42 25.16 -46.29 9.51
N SER A 43 25.69 -45.51 10.44
CA SER A 43 25.84 -45.87 11.83
C SER A 43 24.48 -45.71 12.50
N ALA A 44 24.15 -46.61 13.42
CA ALA A 44 22.97 -46.48 14.27
C ALA A 44 22.89 -45.09 14.93
N PHE A 45 24.03 -44.48 15.26
CA PHE A 45 24.12 -43.12 15.78
C PHE A 45 23.62 -42.06 14.79
N SER A 46 23.96 -42.18 13.50
CA SER A 46 23.50 -41.23 12.48
C SER A 46 21.99 -41.34 12.25
N VAL A 47 21.43 -42.56 12.35
CA VAL A 47 19.99 -42.79 12.27
C VAL A 47 19.28 -42.18 13.47
N ILE A 48 19.83 -42.35 14.68
CA ILE A 48 19.30 -41.74 15.90
C ILE A 48 19.37 -40.21 15.85
N MET A 49 20.47 -39.64 15.36
CA MET A 49 20.60 -38.18 15.24
C MET A 49 19.59 -37.62 14.24
N LEU A 50 19.44 -38.27 13.08
CA LEU A 50 18.47 -37.87 12.07
C LEU A 50 17.03 -38.01 12.58
N SER A 51 16.71 -39.08 13.32
CA SER A 51 15.39 -39.25 13.90
C SER A 51 15.08 -38.17 14.94
N LEU A 52 16.05 -37.78 15.78
CA LEU A 52 15.94 -36.67 16.73
C LEU A 52 15.68 -35.33 16.04
N VAL A 53 16.39 -35.03 14.95
CA VAL A 53 16.18 -33.81 14.16
C VAL A 53 14.78 -33.79 13.56
N VAL A 54 14.33 -34.91 12.97
CA VAL A 54 12.99 -35.04 12.39
C VAL A 54 11.91 -34.90 13.47
N LEU A 55 12.06 -35.55 14.63
CA LEU A 55 11.13 -35.41 15.75
C LEU A 55 11.08 -33.97 16.25
N GLY A 56 12.24 -33.34 16.43
CA GLY A 56 12.34 -31.95 16.87
C GLY A 56 11.66 -30.99 15.90
N ALA A 57 11.92 -31.15 14.60
CA ALA A 57 11.25 -30.37 13.56
C ALA A 57 9.73 -30.61 13.53
N TRP A 58 9.29 -31.86 13.70
CA TRP A 58 7.86 -32.19 13.72
C TRP A 58 7.12 -31.54 14.89
N VAL A 59 7.75 -31.44 16.06
CA VAL A 59 7.17 -30.75 17.23
C VAL A 59 7.20 -29.22 17.09
N LEU A 60 8.23 -28.67 16.44
CA LEU A 60 8.47 -27.23 16.38
C LEU A 60 7.75 -26.51 15.22
N VAL A 61 7.48 -27.21 14.11
CA VAL A 61 6.78 -26.63 12.96
C VAL A 61 5.32 -26.21 13.28
N PRO A 62 4.49 -27.02 13.98
CA PRO A 62 3.13 -26.63 14.32
C PRO A 62 3.07 -25.39 15.22
N THR A 63 4.03 -25.23 16.14
CA THR A 63 4.05 -24.14 17.12
C THR A 63 4.39 -22.78 16.51
N LEU A 64 5.17 -22.76 15.43
CA LEU A 64 5.46 -21.51 14.70
C LEU A 64 4.24 -21.03 13.91
N GLY A 65 3.49 -21.96 13.29
CA GLY A 65 2.28 -21.63 12.55
C GLY A 65 1.15 -21.09 13.43
N THR A 66 0.94 -21.69 14.61
CA THR A 66 -0.10 -21.27 15.54
C THR A 66 0.17 -19.89 16.14
N PHE A 67 1.43 -19.52 16.38
CA PHE A 67 1.77 -18.22 16.95
C PHE A 67 1.48 -17.06 15.98
N ILE A 68 1.70 -17.25 14.68
CA ILE A 68 1.38 -16.26 13.64
C ILE A 68 -0.14 -16.14 13.45
N ASP A 69 -0.86 -17.27 13.42
CA ASP A 69 -2.33 -17.30 13.30
C ASP A 69 -3.02 -16.66 14.52
N GLN A 70 -2.49 -16.88 15.73
CA GLN A 70 -2.97 -16.22 16.95
C GLN A 70 -2.81 -14.69 16.88
N ARG A 71 -1.67 -14.19 16.37
CA ARG A 71 -1.45 -12.74 16.22
C ARG A 71 -2.44 -12.10 15.24
N GLN A 72 -2.74 -12.78 14.13
CA GLN A 72 -3.73 -12.31 13.16
C GLN A 72 -5.14 -12.32 13.74
N LYS A 73 -5.50 -13.38 14.48
CA LYS A 73 -6.78 -13.46 15.18
C LYS A 73 -6.94 -12.35 16.21
N ILE A 74 -5.92 -12.08 17.02
CA ILE A 74 -5.96 -10.99 18.01
C ILE A 74 -6.17 -9.64 17.32
N ALA A 75 -5.40 -9.33 16.27
CA ALA A 75 -5.56 -8.08 15.54
C ALA A 75 -6.95 -7.93 14.89
N ALA A 76 -7.49 -9.01 14.32
CA ALA A 76 -8.83 -9.00 13.75
C ALA A 76 -9.92 -8.85 14.82
N LEU A 77 -9.77 -9.52 15.97
CA LEU A 77 -10.71 -9.40 17.09
C LEU A 77 -10.68 -7.98 17.69
N GLU A 78 -9.50 -7.41 17.91
CA GLU A 78 -9.33 -6.03 18.39
C GLU A 78 -10.02 -5.03 17.45
N GLN A 79 -9.83 -5.20 16.13
CA GLN A 79 -10.53 -4.37 15.14
C GLN A 79 -12.05 -4.54 15.22
N SER A 80 -12.55 -5.76 15.41
CA SER A 80 -13.99 -6.00 15.53
C SER A 80 -14.60 -5.38 16.79
N VAL A 81 -13.84 -5.36 17.89
CA VAL A 81 -14.26 -4.71 19.15
C VAL A 81 -14.34 -3.20 18.94
N GLN A 82 -13.33 -2.58 18.35
CA GLN A 82 -13.33 -1.13 18.08
C GLN A 82 -14.51 -0.71 17.19
N VAL A 83 -14.78 -1.43 16.10
CA VAL A 83 -15.94 -1.14 15.23
C VAL A 83 -17.26 -1.27 16.00
N SER A 84 -17.38 -2.26 16.88
CA SER A 84 -18.58 -2.44 17.69
C SER A 84 -18.74 -1.33 18.74
N GLU A 85 -17.65 -0.89 19.36
CA GLU A 85 -17.64 0.24 20.31
C GLU A 85 -18.06 1.55 19.61
N ASP A 86 -17.51 1.83 18.43
CA ASP A 86 -17.88 3.00 17.62
C ASP A 86 -19.37 2.99 17.24
N GLU A 87 -19.91 1.81 16.87
CA GLU A 87 -21.33 1.65 16.54
C GLU A 87 -22.22 1.87 17.77
N ILE A 88 -21.81 1.34 18.94
CA ILE A 88 -22.52 1.56 20.20
C ILE A 88 -22.54 3.06 20.56
N ASP A 89 -21.42 3.75 20.44
CA ASP A 89 -21.32 5.19 20.74
C ASP A 89 -22.18 6.03 19.78
N ALA A 90 -22.20 5.68 18.50
CA ALA A 90 -23.09 6.30 17.51
C ALA A 90 -24.57 6.10 17.87
N LEU A 91 -24.96 4.87 18.25
CA LEU A 91 -26.32 4.54 18.66
C LEU A 91 -26.73 5.23 19.97
N ILE A 92 -25.81 5.36 20.93
CA ILE A 92 -26.06 6.12 22.17
C ILE A 92 -26.30 7.59 21.86
N THR A 93 -25.44 8.19 21.03
CA THR A 93 -25.58 9.58 20.60
C THR A 93 -26.90 9.81 19.88
N GLU A 94 -27.29 8.89 18.99
CA GLU A 94 -28.57 8.95 18.30
C GLU A 94 -29.72 8.85 19.30
N ARG A 95 -29.70 7.88 20.21
CA ARG A 95 -30.73 7.70 21.25
C ARG A 95 -30.87 8.93 22.15
N GLU A 96 -29.77 9.57 22.52
CA GLU A 96 -29.79 10.84 23.26
C GLU A 96 -30.42 11.96 22.45
N ARG A 97 -30.16 12.02 21.14
CA ARG A 97 -30.82 13.00 20.27
C ARG A 97 -32.33 12.75 20.17
N TRP A 98 -32.76 11.49 20.09
CA TRP A 98 -34.18 11.12 20.07
C TRP A 98 -34.89 11.34 21.42
N SER A 99 -34.17 11.52 22.54
CA SER A 99 -34.80 11.82 23.83
C SER A 99 -35.20 13.29 23.98
N ASP A 100 -34.70 14.18 23.11
CA ASP A 100 -35.09 15.59 23.07
C ASP A 100 -36.44 15.77 22.33
N PRO A 101 -37.49 16.27 23.02
CA PRO A 101 -38.78 16.56 22.39
C PRO A 101 -38.69 17.52 21.20
N ALA A 102 -37.77 18.48 21.22
CA ALA A 102 -37.59 19.44 20.13
C ALA A 102 -37.12 18.73 18.85
N TYR A 103 -36.18 17.79 18.98
CA TYR A 103 -35.71 16.97 17.87
C TYR A 103 -36.82 16.12 17.26
N ILE A 104 -37.61 15.43 18.10
CA ILE A 104 -38.76 14.63 17.64
C ILE A 104 -39.75 15.51 16.87
N THR A 105 -40.11 16.68 17.39
CA THR A 105 -41.09 17.55 16.73
C THR A 105 -40.60 18.07 15.38
N THR A 106 -39.30 18.34 15.26
CA THR A 106 -38.67 18.78 14.01
C THR A 106 -38.67 17.64 12.99
N GLN A 107 -38.21 16.44 13.38
CA GLN A 107 -38.20 15.26 12.50
C GLN A 107 -39.61 14.85 12.05
N ALA A 108 -40.59 14.90 12.96
CA ALA A 108 -41.98 14.61 12.64
C ALA A 108 -42.58 15.62 11.66
N ARG A 109 -42.22 16.91 11.76
CA ARG A 109 -42.67 17.94 10.83
C ARG A 109 -42.01 17.80 9.46
N GLU A 110 -40.70 17.57 9.41
CA GLU A 110 -39.94 17.43 8.17
C GLU A 110 -40.33 16.18 7.37
N ARG A 111 -40.50 15.03 8.05
CA ARG A 111 -40.74 13.74 7.38
C ARG A 111 -42.21 13.35 7.27
N LEU A 112 -43.01 13.68 8.28
CA LEU A 112 -44.41 13.22 8.39
C LEU A 112 -45.41 14.37 8.28
N TYR A 113 -44.95 15.61 8.11
CA TYR A 113 -45.79 16.81 8.07
C TYR A 113 -46.73 16.94 9.28
N TYR A 114 -46.31 16.43 10.44
CA TYR A 114 -47.08 16.54 11.68
C TYR A 114 -47.01 17.95 12.27
N VAL A 115 -48.12 18.36 12.87
CA VAL A 115 -48.31 19.66 13.49
C VAL A 115 -48.94 19.56 14.86
N LYS A 116 -48.73 20.58 15.68
CA LYS A 116 -49.40 20.68 16.97
C LYS A 116 -50.87 21.05 16.77
N PRO A 117 -51.78 20.62 17.66
CA PRO A 117 -53.17 21.06 17.62
C PRO A 117 -53.25 22.60 17.61
N GLY A 118 -53.93 23.18 16.62
CA GLY A 118 -54.10 24.63 16.45
C GLY A 118 -53.07 25.33 15.55
N GLU A 119 -52.09 24.60 15.01
CA GLU A 119 -51.13 25.14 14.03
C GLU A 119 -51.67 24.99 12.60
N VAL A 120 -51.52 26.02 11.76
CA VAL A 120 -52.03 26.04 10.36
C VAL A 120 -50.85 25.89 9.40
N VAL A 121 -50.84 24.82 8.60
CA VAL A 121 -49.81 24.57 7.58
C VAL A 121 -50.20 25.27 6.28
N TYR A 122 -49.30 26.10 5.74
CA TYR A 122 -49.43 26.66 4.40
C TYR A 122 -48.57 25.82 3.44
N LEU A 123 -49.19 25.08 2.54
CA LEU A 123 -48.49 24.52 1.39
C LEU A 123 -48.56 25.56 0.28
N ILE A 124 -47.41 26.09 -0.12
CA ILE A 124 -47.32 26.92 -1.33
C ILE A 124 -47.24 25.98 -2.51
N ASP A 125 -48.38 25.75 -3.15
CA ASP A 125 -48.39 25.20 -4.50
C ASP A 125 -48.02 26.33 -5.46
N ASN A 126 -46.83 26.25 -6.05
CA ASN A 126 -46.38 27.25 -7.03
C ASN A 126 -47.10 26.99 -8.36
N ASP A 127 -48.39 27.32 -8.43
CA ASP A 127 -49.18 27.37 -9.67
C ASP A 127 -48.86 28.66 -10.46
N LEU A 128 -47.58 29.03 -10.47
CA LEU A 128 -47.06 30.10 -11.30
C LEU A 128 -46.84 29.50 -12.69
N ASP A 129 -47.30 30.22 -13.71
CA ASP A 129 -46.93 29.94 -15.10
C ASP A 129 -45.40 29.75 -15.14
N PRO A 130 -44.87 28.64 -15.69
CA PRO A 130 -43.43 28.43 -15.80
C PRO A 130 -42.69 29.58 -16.51
N ALA A 131 -43.40 30.41 -17.29
CA ALA A 131 -42.86 31.64 -17.87
C ALA A 131 -42.66 32.80 -16.87
N ALA A 132 -43.34 32.77 -15.72
CA ALA A 132 -43.26 33.76 -14.63
C ALA A 132 -42.30 33.36 -13.50
N LEU A 133 -41.86 32.10 -13.47
CA LEU A 133 -40.78 31.67 -12.57
C LEU A 133 -39.47 32.35 -13.00
N PRO A 134 -38.68 32.92 -12.08
CA PRO A 134 -37.31 33.30 -12.38
C PRO A 134 -36.61 32.07 -12.96
N ARG A 135 -36.08 32.16 -14.20
CA ARG A 135 -35.37 31.03 -14.81
C ARG A 135 -34.29 30.57 -13.84
N GLU A 136 -34.45 29.37 -13.29
CA GLU A 136 -33.36 28.70 -12.60
C GLU A 136 -32.18 28.65 -13.57
N GLN A 137 -31.01 28.97 -13.01
CA GLN A 137 -29.76 29.14 -13.72
C GLN A 137 -29.62 28.08 -14.82
N GLU A 138 -29.46 28.51 -16.06
CA GLU A 138 -29.24 27.62 -17.20
C GLU A 138 -28.20 26.56 -16.82
N PRO A 139 -28.38 25.30 -17.25
CA PRO A 139 -27.46 24.23 -16.92
C PRO A 139 -26.03 24.68 -17.23
N VAL A 140 -25.19 24.66 -16.20
CA VAL A 140 -23.78 25.06 -16.29
C VAL A 140 -23.18 24.29 -17.47
N SER A 141 -22.78 25.02 -18.51
CA SER A 141 -22.24 24.39 -19.71
C SER A 141 -20.97 23.62 -19.33
N ASP A 142 -20.82 22.38 -19.82
CA ASP A 142 -19.61 21.56 -19.62
C ASP A 142 -18.35 22.17 -20.27
N THR A 143 -18.52 23.27 -20.99
CA THR A 143 -17.45 24.12 -21.51
C THR A 143 -17.03 25.10 -20.42
N LEU A 144 -15.92 24.77 -19.77
CA LEU A 144 -15.18 25.70 -18.93
C LEU A 144 -14.64 26.85 -19.81
N GLU A 145 -15.34 28.00 -19.82
CA GLU A 145 -14.69 29.26 -20.18
C GLU A 145 -13.71 29.61 -19.06
N GLU A 146 -12.45 29.23 -19.25
CA GLU A 146 -11.35 29.63 -18.38
C GLU A 146 -11.12 31.13 -18.56
N LYS A 147 -11.87 31.94 -17.82
CA LYS A 147 -11.58 33.37 -17.69
C LYS A 147 -10.24 33.46 -16.97
N PRO A 148 -9.18 34.04 -17.59
CA PRO A 148 -7.90 34.20 -16.91
C PRO A 148 -8.12 35.15 -15.73
N ALA A 149 -8.37 34.57 -14.56
CA ALA A 149 -8.39 35.28 -13.29
C ALA A 149 -6.94 35.52 -12.92
N ASP A 150 -6.32 36.48 -13.60
CA ASP A 150 -4.99 36.99 -13.30
C ASP A 150 -5.06 37.87 -12.03
N TRP A 151 -5.47 37.25 -10.93
CA TRP A 151 -5.67 37.89 -9.63
C TRP A 151 -4.37 38.53 -9.13
N MET A 152 -3.22 37.94 -9.46
CA MET A 152 -1.92 38.42 -9.03
C MET A 152 -1.54 39.74 -9.75
N PRO A 153 -1.54 39.82 -11.10
CA PRO A 153 -1.40 41.11 -11.79
C PRO A 153 -2.47 42.16 -11.41
N GLN A 154 -3.68 41.72 -11.08
CA GLN A 154 -4.78 42.62 -10.74
C GLN A 154 -4.63 43.19 -9.32
N LEU A 155 -4.20 42.37 -8.35
CA LEU A 155 -3.86 42.82 -7.00
C LEU A 155 -2.66 43.76 -7.01
N LEU A 156 -1.62 43.43 -7.78
CA LEU A 156 -0.44 44.29 -7.93
C LEU A 156 -0.80 45.63 -8.57
N ARG A 157 -1.67 45.64 -9.58
CA ARG A 157 -2.19 46.89 -10.16
C ARG A 157 -2.95 47.73 -9.14
N THR A 158 -3.82 47.12 -8.34
CA THR A 158 -4.59 47.85 -7.32
C THR A 158 -3.68 48.43 -6.23
N LEU A 159 -2.66 47.69 -5.81
CA LEU A 159 -1.72 48.18 -4.80
C LEU A 159 -0.89 49.36 -5.33
N VAL A 160 -0.38 49.25 -6.56
CA VAL A 160 0.40 50.32 -7.20
C VAL A 160 -0.49 51.53 -7.52
N SER A 161 -1.71 51.33 -8.03
CA SER A 161 -2.62 52.43 -8.34
C SER A 161 -3.07 53.19 -7.11
N THR A 162 -3.29 52.47 -6.00
CA THR A 162 -3.72 53.10 -4.73
C THR A 162 -2.56 53.88 -4.10
N GLY A 163 -1.34 53.35 -4.17
CA GLY A 163 -0.14 54.06 -3.69
C GLY A 163 0.21 55.31 -4.49
N LEU A 164 -0.18 55.36 -5.77
CA LEU A 164 0.01 56.53 -6.65
C LEU A 164 -1.24 57.41 -6.76
N SER A 165 -2.32 57.10 -6.05
CA SER A 165 -3.50 57.98 -6.02
C SER A 165 -3.12 59.25 -5.25
N GLU A 166 -2.68 60.25 -6.02
CA GLU A 166 -2.39 61.58 -5.54
C GLU A 166 -3.65 62.11 -4.87
N THR A 167 -3.57 62.36 -3.56
CA THR A 167 -4.67 62.99 -2.82
C THR A 167 -4.79 64.41 -3.36
N ALA A 168 -5.69 64.60 -4.33
CA ALA A 168 -6.14 65.91 -4.74
C ALA A 168 -6.80 66.57 -3.52
N THR A 169 -5.98 67.24 -2.72
CA THR A 169 -6.42 68.08 -1.63
C THR A 169 -7.19 69.22 -2.25
N VAL A 170 -8.52 69.10 -2.23
CA VAL A 170 -9.45 70.17 -2.57
C VAL A 170 -9.14 71.34 -1.65
N GLY A 171 -8.46 72.34 -2.22
CA GLY A 171 -8.20 73.63 -1.59
C GLY A 171 -9.51 74.36 -1.31
N ARG A 172 -9.55 74.96 -0.13
CA ARG A 172 -10.61 75.80 0.43
C ARG A 172 -10.81 77.08 -0.37
#